data_AF-A0A7V6WKR5-F1
#
_entry.id   AF-A0A7V6WKR5-F1
#
_cell.length_a   1.000
_cell.length_b   1.000
_cell.length_c   1.000
_cell.angle_alpha   90.00
_cell.angle_beta   90.00
_cell.angle_gamma   90.00
#
_symmetry.space_group_name_H-M   'P 1'
#
loop_
_entity.id
_entity.type
_entity.pdbx_description
1 polymer ?
#
loop_
_entity_poly.entity_id
_entity_poly.type
_entity_poly.pdbx_seq_one_letter_code
_entity_poly.pdbx_strand_id
1 'polypeptide(L)'
;DEENHISIETFGHDARMRLRGDENNWQIELTVKLHGHVQEFDGPGKLDTENELTRSLERRAAQAVRNNIESTLSRSQELKADIFGFGNLIYRKNPQLWQKISSRWDEEIFPQLTIDLTVEFDILHSGMVKGSVEEDR
;
A
#
# COMPACT_ATOMS: atom_id res chain seq x y z
N ASP A 1 8.00 -17.49 -29.14
CA ASP A 1 8.03 -16.68 -27.92
C ASP A 1 6.88 -17.13 -27.03
N GLU A 2 7.16 -18.01 -26.08
CA GLU A 2 6.16 -18.43 -25.09
C GLU A 2 6.01 -17.30 -24.05
N GLU A 3 4.81 -16.75 -23.92
CA GLU A 3 4.48 -15.80 -22.86
C GLU A 3 4.37 -16.55 -21.54
N ASN A 4 5.41 -16.46 -20.72
CA ASN A 4 5.37 -16.94 -19.34
C ASN A 4 4.34 -16.14 -18.54
N HIS A 5 3.37 -16.84 -17.96
CA HIS A 5 2.28 -16.26 -17.21
C HIS A 5 2.35 -16.71 -15.74
N ILE A 6 2.04 -15.78 -14.86
CA ILE A 6 1.91 -16.04 -13.43
C ILE A 6 0.66 -15.34 -12.91
N SER A 7 -0.17 -16.10 -12.20
CA SER A 7 -1.36 -15.59 -11.53
C SER A 7 -1.12 -15.63 -10.03
N ILE A 8 -1.30 -14.48 -9.37
CA ILE A 8 -1.17 -14.34 -7.92
C ILE A 8 -2.53 -13.90 -7.37
N GLU A 9 -3.08 -14.69 -6.46
CA GLU A 9 -4.29 -14.35 -5.73
C GLU A 9 -3.92 -13.67 -4.41
N THR A 10 -4.47 -12.48 -4.15
CA THR A 10 -4.34 -11.77 -2.88
C THR A 10 -5.44 -12.17 -1.90
N PHE A 11 -5.07 -12.54 -0.68
CA PHE A 11 -6.04 -12.97 0.36
C PHE A 11 -5.94 -12.20 1.68
N GLY A 12 -4.83 -11.47 1.90
CA GLY A 12 -4.64 -10.66 3.10
C GLY A 12 -4.11 -9.27 2.75
N HIS A 13 -4.63 -8.24 3.42
CA HIS A 13 -4.10 -6.88 3.30
C HIS A 13 -4.14 -6.16 4.65
N ASP A 14 -3.13 -5.32 4.90
CA ASP A 14 -3.10 -4.36 6.00
C ASP A 14 -2.69 -3.01 5.41
N ALA A 15 -3.55 -2.01 5.59
CA ALA A 15 -3.29 -0.64 5.17
C ALA A 15 -3.28 0.27 6.40
N ARG A 16 -2.19 1.01 6.59
CA ARG A 16 -2.05 1.96 7.69
C ARG A 16 -1.67 3.32 7.17
N MET A 17 -2.42 4.32 7.62
CA MET A 17 -2.18 5.72 7.32
C MET A 17 -1.80 6.47 8.60
N ARG A 18 -0.74 7.28 8.55
CA ARG A 18 -0.26 8.04 9.71
C ARG A 18 0.06 9.47 9.33
N LEU A 19 -0.31 10.38 10.22
CA LEU A 19 0.19 11.76 10.19
C LEU A 19 1.45 11.82 11.06
N ARG A 20 2.54 12.32 10.47
CA ARG A 20 3.81 12.60 11.17
C ARG A 20 4.07 14.09 11.22
N GLY A 21 4.90 14.47 12.19
CA GLY A 21 5.33 15.85 12.38
C GLY A 21 4.34 16.70 13.18
N ASP A 22 4.42 18.00 12.98
CA ASP A 22 3.67 19.01 13.73
C ASP A 22 2.91 19.97 12.80
N GLU A 23 2.43 21.07 13.35
CA GLU A 23 1.66 22.08 12.62
C GLU A 23 2.45 22.83 11.53
N ASN A 24 3.78 22.80 11.56
CA ASN A 24 4.64 23.54 10.63
C ASN A 24 5.30 22.61 9.62
N ASN A 25 5.61 21.38 10.02
CA ASN A 25 6.19 20.36 9.15
C ASN A 25 5.49 19.03 9.39
N TRP A 26 4.59 18.67 8.49
CA TRP A 26 3.83 17.43 8.55
C TRP A 26 3.95 16.62 7.27
N GLN A 27 3.76 15.31 7.40
CA GLN A 27 3.79 14.37 6.29
C GLN A 27 2.78 13.25 6.54
N ILE A 28 2.24 12.69 5.45
CA ILE A 28 1.41 11.50 5.52
C ILE A 28 2.24 10.29 5.07
N GLU A 29 2.29 9.28 5.92
CA GLU A 29 2.79 7.95 5.60
C GLU A 29 1.61 7.04 5.26
N LEU A 30 1.68 6.36 4.12
CA LEU A 30 0.77 5.29 3.73
C LEU A 30 1.57 4.00 3.55
N THR A 31 1.32 3.02 4.40
CA THR A 31 1.90 1.67 4.28
C THR A 31 0.81 0.70 3.87
N VAL A 32 1.04 -0.04 2.80
CA VAL A 32 0.17 -1.12 2.33
C VAL A 32 0.97 -2.41 2.29
N LYS A 33 0.53 -3.41 3.05
CA LYS A 33 1.11 -4.75 3.04
C LYS A 33 0.08 -5.71 2.47
N LEU A 34 0.49 -6.49 1.47
CA LEU A 34 -0.35 -7.49 0.82
C LEU A 34 0.27 -8.86 0.96
N HIS A 35 -0.59 -9.87 1.08
CA HIS A 35 -0.18 -11.27 1.03
C HIS A 35 -0.95 -11.98 -0.08
N GLY A 36 -0.23 -12.77 -0.86
CA GLY A 36 -0.83 -13.54 -1.94
C GLY A 36 -0.23 -14.94 -2.09
N HIS A 37 -0.94 -15.80 -2.82
CA HIS A 37 -0.50 -17.12 -3.21
C HIS A 37 -0.32 -17.17 -4.72
N VAL A 38 0.71 -17.89 -5.18
CA VAL A 38 0.82 -18.21 -6.61
C VAL A 38 -0.16 -19.32 -6.92
N GLN A 39 -1.07 -19.06 -7.85
CA GLN A 39 -2.07 -20.03 -8.33
C GLN A 39 -1.52 -20.86 -9.50
N GLU A 40 -0.88 -20.18 -10.44
CA GLU A 40 -0.31 -20.79 -11.65
C GLU A 40 1.02 -20.15 -11.96
N PHE A 41 2.01 -20.97 -12.32
CA PHE A 41 3.32 -20.53 -12.80
C PHE A 41 3.71 -21.38 -13.99
N ASP A 42 3.73 -20.76 -15.17
CA ASP A 42 4.26 -21.36 -16.39
C ASP A 42 5.57 -20.66 -16.77
N GLY A 43 6.68 -21.32 -16.45
CA GLY A 43 8.01 -20.78 -16.66
C GLY A 43 9.14 -21.64 -16.07
N PRO A 44 10.41 -21.35 -16.42
CA PRO A 44 11.55 -22.08 -15.91
C PRO A 44 11.81 -21.73 -14.43
N GLY A 45 11.98 -22.76 -13.60
CA GLY A 45 12.34 -22.62 -12.19
C GLY A 45 11.39 -23.38 -11.25
N LYS A 46 11.67 -23.31 -9.95
CA LYS A 46 10.73 -23.71 -8.90
C LYS A 46 10.38 -22.46 -8.11
N LEU A 47 9.18 -22.37 -7.58
CA LEU A 47 8.83 -21.37 -6.59
C LEU A 47 9.13 -21.95 -5.21
N ASP A 48 9.97 -21.23 -4.46
CA ASP A 48 10.24 -21.49 -3.05
C ASP A 48 10.38 -20.13 -2.37
N THR A 49 9.94 -20.05 -1.12
CA THR A 49 9.86 -18.83 -0.29
C THR A 49 11.16 -18.04 -0.23
N GLU A 50 12.33 -18.69 -0.38
CA GLU A 50 13.63 -18.02 -0.21
C GLU A 50 14.35 -17.71 -1.52
N ASN A 51 13.83 -18.14 -2.66
CA ASN A 51 14.57 -18.01 -3.91
C ASN A 51 14.41 -16.63 -4.58
N GLU A 52 15.40 -16.27 -5.40
CA GLU A 52 15.42 -14.97 -6.10
C GLU A 52 14.24 -14.76 -7.05
N LEU A 53 13.65 -15.84 -7.56
CA LEU A 53 12.46 -15.77 -8.41
C LEU A 53 11.25 -15.24 -7.61
N THR A 54 10.96 -15.82 -6.43
CA THR A 54 9.88 -15.38 -5.55
C THR A 54 10.08 -13.93 -5.12
N ARG A 55 11.28 -13.55 -4.67
CA ARG A 55 11.60 -12.16 -4.30
C ARG A 55 11.42 -11.19 -5.46
N SER A 56 11.75 -11.62 -6.68
CA SER A 56 11.53 -10.82 -7.89
C SER A 56 10.04 -10.63 -8.18
N LEU A 57 9.24 -11.68 -8.01
CA LEU A 57 7.79 -11.62 -8.17
C LEU A 57 7.13 -10.72 -7.13
N GLU A 58 7.51 -10.82 -5.87
CA GLU A 58 7.07 -9.94 -4.78
C GLU A 58 7.35 -8.47 -5.10
N ARG A 59 8.58 -8.13 -5.51
CA ARG A 59 8.94 -6.76 -5.92
C ARG A 59 8.09 -6.27 -7.09
N ARG A 60 7.85 -7.11 -8.09
CA ARG A 60 7.04 -6.76 -9.26
C ARG A 60 5.56 -6.56 -8.89
N ALA A 61 5.01 -7.42 -8.02
CA ALA A 61 3.66 -7.29 -7.51
C ALA A 61 3.49 -6.02 -6.67
N ALA A 62 4.42 -5.75 -5.75
CA ALA A 62 4.46 -4.53 -4.95
C ALA A 62 4.55 -3.28 -5.85
N GLN A 63 5.39 -3.30 -6.88
CA GLN A 63 5.51 -2.20 -7.83
C GLN A 63 4.21 -1.98 -8.63
N ALA A 64 3.55 -3.05 -9.07
CA ALA A 64 2.27 -2.95 -9.78
C ALA A 64 1.19 -2.30 -8.90
N VAL A 65 1.08 -2.72 -7.64
CA VAL A 65 0.15 -2.11 -6.67
C VAL A 65 0.53 -0.66 -6.38
N ARG A 66 1.83 -0.37 -6.21
CA ARG A 66 2.34 0.99 -6.02
C ARG A 66 1.92 1.91 -7.16
N ASN A 67 2.14 1.50 -8.41
CA ASN A 67 1.78 2.26 -9.60
C ASN A 67 0.26 2.54 -9.65
N ASN A 68 -0.56 1.56 -9.28
CA ASN A 68 -2.02 1.75 -9.24
C ASN A 68 -2.45 2.76 -8.18
N ILE A 69 -1.84 2.72 -6.98
CA ILE A 69 -2.09 3.69 -5.91
C ILE A 69 -1.64 5.08 -6.35
N GLU A 70 -0.43 5.22 -6.90
CA GLU A 70 0.12 6.50 -7.36
C GLU A 70 -0.72 7.09 -8.51
N SER A 71 -1.17 6.27 -9.47
CA SER A 71 -2.06 6.70 -10.54
C SER A 71 -3.42 7.17 -10.01
N THR A 72 -3.99 6.44 -9.05
CA THR A 72 -5.26 6.79 -8.42
C THR A 72 -5.13 8.08 -7.60
N LEU A 73 -4.02 8.23 -6.85
CA LEU A 73 -3.70 9.43 -6.10
C LEU A 73 -3.56 10.63 -7.03
N SER A 74 -2.77 10.51 -8.11
CA SER A 74 -2.61 11.56 -9.10
C SER A 74 -3.97 11.98 -9.69
N ARG A 75 -4.80 11.01 -10.09
CA ARG A 75 -6.14 11.31 -10.62
C ARG A 75 -7.05 11.99 -9.60
N SER A 76 -6.99 11.54 -8.36
CA SER A 76 -7.73 12.12 -7.23
C SER A 76 -7.29 13.57 -6.95
N GLN A 77 -6.00 13.87 -7.05
CA GLN A 77 -5.43 15.21 -6.91
C GLN A 77 -5.82 16.13 -8.08
N GLU A 78 -5.78 15.65 -9.32
CA GLU A 78 -6.28 16.39 -10.50
C GLU A 78 -7.75 16.79 -10.36
N LEU A 79 -8.56 15.89 -9.80
CA LEU A 79 -9.98 16.10 -9.55
C LEU A 79 -10.27 16.86 -8.24
N LYS A 80 -9.24 17.21 -7.46
CA LYS A 80 -9.37 17.86 -6.14
C LYS A 80 -10.32 17.13 -5.19
N ALA A 81 -10.36 15.79 -5.30
CA ALA A 81 -11.27 14.96 -4.54
C ALA A 81 -10.46 14.03 -3.62
N ASP A 82 -10.41 14.34 -2.32
CA ASP A 82 -9.73 13.52 -1.31
C ASP A 82 -10.50 12.21 -1.01
N ILE A 83 -10.41 11.25 -1.93
CA ILE A 83 -11.09 9.94 -1.81
C ILE A 83 -10.39 8.99 -0.82
N PHE A 84 -9.14 9.29 -0.45
CA PHE A 84 -8.35 8.50 0.50
C PHE A 84 -8.65 8.91 1.96
N GLY A 85 -9.19 10.10 2.18
CA GLY A 85 -9.58 10.61 3.50
C GLY A 85 -8.41 11.20 4.29
N PHE A 86 -7.41 11.77 3.61
CA PHE A 86 -6.24 12.40 4.23
C PHE A 86 -6.62 13.60 5.10
N GLY A 87 -7.54 14.45 4.64
CA GLY A 87 -8.03 15.60 5.39
C GLY A 87 -8.73 15.16 6.68
N ASN A 88 -9.53 14.08 6.60
CA ASN A 88 -10.16 13.49 7.77
C ASN A 88 -9.14 12.89 8.75
N LEU A 89 -8.06 12.28 8.26
CA LEU A 89 -6.95 11.83 9.12
C LEU A 89 -6.37 13.02 9.89
N ILE A 90 -6.06 14.12 9.20
CA ILE A 90 -5.48 15.32 9.82
C ILE A 90 -6.46 15.91 10.83
N TYR A 91 -7.73 16.07 10.46
CA TYR A 91 -8.78 16.55 11.36
C TYR A 91 -8.83 15.74 12.67
N ARG A 92 -8.76 14.41 12.59
CA ARG A 92 -8.83 13.53 13.76
C ARG A 92 -7.55 13.50 14.59
N LYS A 93 -6.38 13.62 13.97
CA LYS A 93 -5.07 13.45 14.63
C LYS A 93 -4.45 14.76 15.09
N ASN A 94 -4.69 15.84 14.35
CA ASN A 94 -4.20 17.18 14.66
C ASN A 94 -5.23 18.26 14.26
N PRO A 95 -6.26 18.50 15.10
CA PRO A 95 -7.29 19.49 14.83
C PRO A 95 -6.75 20.93 14.67
N GLN A 96 -5.65 21.26 15.33
CA GLN A 96 -5.02 22.60 15.27
C GLN A 96 -4.41 22.84 13.89
N LEU A 97 -3.69 21.84 13.35
CA LEU A 97 -3.22 21.87 11.97
C LEU A 97 -4.41 21.98 11.00
N TRP A 98 -5.45 21.16 11.19
CA TRP A 98 -6.64 21.19 10.32
C TRP A 98 -7.29 22.56 10.26
N GLN A 99 -7.43 23.26 11.39
CA GLN A 99 -7.96 24.63 11.41
C GLN A 99 -7.15 25.60 10.52
N LYS A 100 -5.84 25.43 10.42
CA LYS A 100 -4.96 26.29 9.59
C LYS A 100 -5.07 25.99 8.09
N ILE A 101 -5.38 24.75 7.73
CA ILE A 101 -5.28 24.28 6.34
C ILE A 101 -6.62 23.97 5.67
N SER A 102 -7.67 23.70 6.43
CA SER A 102 -8.96 23.19 5.94
C SER A 102 -9.61 24.08 4.87
N SER A 103 -9.54 25.40 5.01
CA SER A 103 -10.12 26.34 4.04
C SER A 103 -9.43 26.33 2.67
N ARG A 104 -8.20 25.79 2.58
CA ARG A 104 -7.39 25.71 1.37
C ARG A 104 -7.07 24.26 1.00
N TRP A 105 -7.74 23.30 1.65
CA TRP A 105 -7.44 21.88 1.53
C TRP A 105 -7.61 21.39 0.09
N ASP A 106 -8.81 21.54 -0.46
CA ASP A 106 -9.14 21.01 -1.80
C ASP A 106 -8.44 21.78 -2.92
N GLU A 107 -8.24 23.09 -2.75
CA GLU A 107 -7.78 23.98 -3.81
C GLU A 107 -6.25 24.09 -3.92
N GLU A 108 -5.54 24.09 -2.79
CA GLU A 108 -4.10 24.38 -2.74
C GLU A 108 -3.27 23.22 -2.20
N ILE A 109 -3.75 22.55 -1.15
CA ILE A 109 -2.91 21.65 -0.34
C ILE A 109 -2.99 20.21 -0.83
N PHE A 110 -4.20 19.64 -0.89
CA PHE A 110 -4.40 18.26 -1.33
C PHE A 110 -3.85 18.00 -2.75
N PRO A 111 -4.07 18.89 -3.75
CA PRO A 111 -3.54 18.68 -5.10
C PRO A 111 -2.01 18.62 -5.20
N GLN A 112 -1.29 19.16 -4.21
CA GLN A 112 0.17 19.20 -4.17
C GLN A 112 0.75 18.28 -3.08
N LEU A 113 -0.10 17.53 -2.38
CA LEU A 113 0.31 16.74 -1.23
C LEU A 113 1.16 15.54 -1.66
N THR A 114 2.41 15.50 -1.19
CA THR A 114 3.28 14.33 -1.34
C THR A 114 2.97 13.30 -0.24
N ILE A 115 2.73 12.06 -0.64
CA ILE A 115 2.49 10.93 0.28
C ILE A 115 3.75 10.06 0.31
N ASP A 116 4.22 9.72 1.52
CA ASP A 116 5.24 8.69 1.69
C ASP A 116 4.59 7.30 1.58
N LEU A 117 4.61 6.76 0.37
CA LEU A 117 4.01 5.47 0.05
C LEU A 117 5.05 4.34 0.18
N THR A 118 4.74 3.39 1.04
CA THR A 118 5.43 2.09 1.14
C THR A 118 4.46 0.97 0.77
N VAL A 119 4.84 0.12 -0.18
CA VAL A 119 4.06 -1.06 -0.57
C VAL A 119 4.95 -2.29 -0.44
N GLU A 120 4.46 -3.27 0.30
CA GLU A 120 5.10 -4.58 0.49
C GLU A 120 4.15 -5.68 0.00
N PHE A 121 4.71 -6.71 -0.62
CA PHE A 121 3.94 -7.85 -1.08
C PHE A 121 4.70 -9.12 -0.73
N ASP A 122 4.06 -10.02 0.02
CA ASP A 122 4.63 -11.30 0.42
C ASP A 122 3.89 -12.45 -0.27
N ILE A 123 4.64 -13.33 -0.93
CA ILE A 123 4.09 -14.56 -1.52
C ILE A 123 4.17 -15.67 -0.48
N LEU A 124 3.02 -16.03 0.07
CA LEU A 124 2.91 -17.14 1.01
C LEU A 124 2.73 -18.46 0.24
N HIS A 125 3.46 -19.49 0.65
CA HIS A 125 3.29 -20.85 0.13
C HIS A 125 2.35 -21.60 1.08
N SER A 126 1.50 -22.49 0.53
CA SER A 126 0.42 -23.19 1.23
C SER A 126 0.83 -24.17 2.35
N GLY A 127 2.05 -24.07 2.89
CA GLY A 127 2.56 -24.87 4.00
C GLY A 127 2.90 -24.10 5.28
N MET A 128 2.87 -22.76 5.30
CA MET A 128 3.29 -21.98 6.47
C MET A 128 2.22 -20.96 6.90
N VAL A 129 1.10 -21.47 7.40
CA VAL A 129 0.32 -20.73 8.41
C VAL A 129 1.08 -20.88 9.72
N LYS A 130 2.05 -20.00 10.01
CA LYS A 130 2.55 -19.85 11.37
C LYS A 130 1.58 -18.98 12.15
N GLY A 131 0.35 -19.47 12.26
CA GLY A 131 -0.59 -19.00 13.26
C GLY A 131 -0.12 -19.55 14.59
N SER A 132 0.49 -18.71 15.42
CA SER A 132 0.50 -18.94 16.86
C SER A 132 -0.95 -18.98 17.30
N VAL A 133 -1.52 -20.18 17.41
CA VAL A 133 -2.74 -20.37 18.19
C VAL A 133 -2.28 -20.27 19.64
N GLU A 134 -2.49 -19.12 20.26
CA GLU A 134 -2.65 -19.09 21.72
C GLU A 134 -3.96 -19.83 22.01
N GLU A 135 -3.84 -21.08 22.45
CA GLU A 135 -4.91 -21.76 23.16
C GLU A 135 -5.09 -21.06 24.51
N ASP A 136 -6.11 -20.21 24.63
CA ASP A 136 -6.66 -19.84 25.93
C ASP A 136 -7.20 -21.12 26.59
N ARG A 137 -6.58 -21.51 27.70
CA ARG A 137 -7.08 -22.52 28.64
C ARG A 137 -7.64 -21.85 29.88
#